data_AF-A0A6I5VKZ1-F1
#
_entry.id   AF-A0A6I5VKZ1-F1
#
_cell.length_a   1.000
_cell.length_b   1.000
_cell.length_c   1.000
_cell.angle_alpha   90.00
_cell.angle_beta   90.00
_cell.angle_gamma   90.00
#
_symmetry.space_group_name_H-M   'P 1'
#
loop_
_entity.id
_entity.type
_entity.pdbx_description
1 polymer ?
#
loop_
_entity_poly.entity_id
_entity_poly.type
_entity_poly.pdbx_seq_one_letter_code
_entity_poly.pdbx_strand_id
1 'polypeptide(L)'
;MITWLSYAVIGVAVVAAIWGAVSAVRGRPPGNAQFYWAFLVELAVIVQSVVGFVSIGRGHGPAETATSIGYLAGIVVLMPAAIWWGISDRSRYSGLVMTIAGVAIAVMSLRLLELWSV
;
A
#
# COMPACT_ATOMS: atom_id res chain seq x y z
N MET A 1 -11.50 10.70 6.63
CA MET A 1 -11.29 9.70 5.56
C MET A 1 -12.28 8.57 5.77
N ILE A 2 -12.63 7.81 4.74
CA ILE A 2 -13.63 6.75 4.87
C ILE A 2 -13.02 5.54 5.57
N THR A 3 -13.48 5.22 6.79
CA THR A 3 -12.88 4.19 7.65
C THR A 3 -12.87 2.79 7.04
N TRP A 4 -13.97 2.37 6.41
CA TRP A 4 -14.04 1.05 5.78
C TRP A 4 -13.08 0.91 4.60
N LEU A 5 -12.79 2.01 3.88
CA LEU A 5 -11.83 2.04 2.79
C LEU A 5 -10.41 1.80 3.32
N SER A 6 -10.05 2.46 4.43
CA SER A 6 -8.76 2.25 5.09
C SER A 6 -8.54 0.78 5.46
N TYR A 7 -9.54 0.16 6.09
CA TYR A 7 -9.46 -1.26 6.45
C TYR A 7 -9.37 -2.18 5.22
N ALA A 8 -10.06 -1.85 4.14
CA ALA A 8 -9.95 -2.58 2.88
C ALA A 8 -8.52 -2.51 2.31
N VAL A 9 -7.93 -1.30 2.26
CA VAL A 9 -6.53 -1.09 1.79
C VAL A 9 -5.55 -1.88 2.67
N ILE A 10 -5.69 -1.79 3.99
CA ILE A 10 -4.86 -2.55 4.93
C ILE A 10 -4.99 -4.05 4.67
N GLY A 11 -6.21 -4.56 4.53
CA GLY A 11 -6.46 -5.98 4.28
C GLY A 11 -5.78 -6.48 3.00
N VAL A 12 -5.97 -5.77 1.88
CA VAL A 12 -5.36 -6.19 0.60
C VAL A 12 -3.83 -6.07 0.62
N ALA A 13 -3.29 -5.08 1.31
CA ALA A 13 -1.85 -4.88 1.47
C ALA A 13 -1.22 -5.98 2.36
N VAL A 14 -1.90 -6.39 3.44
CA VAL A 14 -1.47 -7.51 4.28
C VAL A 14 -1.46 -8.83 3.51
N VAL A 15 -2.48 -9.08 2.68
CA VAL A 15 -2.49 -10.27 1.79
C VAL A 15 -1.29 -10.25 0.85
N ALA A 16 -0.98 -9.09 0.24
CA ALA A 16 0.20 -8.95 -0.62
C ALA A 16 1.50 -9.22 0.16
N ALA A 17 1.60 -8.70 1.38
CA ALA A 17 2.75 -8.89 2.24
C ALA A 17 2.99 -10.36 2.58
N ILE A 18 1.95 -11.04 3.07
CA ILE A 18 2.01 -12.47 3.42
C ILE A 18 2.37 -13.30 2.19
N TRP A 19 1.75 -13.02 1.03
CA TRP A 19 2.03 -13.78 -0.18
C TRP A 19 3.47 -13.56 -0.66
N GLY A 20 3.97 -12.32 -0.63
CA GLY A 20 5.37 -12.01 -0.92
C GLY A 20 6.32 -12.78 0.00
N ALA A 21 6.03 -12.82 1.30
CA ALA A 21 6.84 -13.48 2.30
C ALA A 21 6.88 -14.99 2.07
N VAL A 22 5.72 -15.59 1.79
CA VAL A 22 5.61 -17.02 1.46
C VAL A 22 6.40 -17.35 0.20
N SER A 23 6.35 -16.53 -0.85
CA SER A 23 7.15 -16.74 -2.07
C SER A 23 8.65 -16.64 -1.80
N ALA A 24 9.08 -15.65 -1.00
CA ALA A 24 10.48 -15.47 -0.62
C ALA A 24 11.02 -16.65 0.21
N VAL A 25 10.27 -17.10 1.22
CA VAL A 25 10.63 -18.27 2.06
C VAL A 25 10.69 -19.55 1.22
N ARG A 26 9.80 -19.71 0.24
CA ARG A 26 9.82 -20.85 -0.70
C ARG A 26 10.92 -20.75 -1.75
N GLY A 27 11.70 -19.67 -1.78
CA GLY A 27 12.76 -19.45 -2.76
C GLY A 27 12.24 -19.28 -4.19
N ARG A 28 10.98 -18.88 -4.36
CA ARG A 28 10.33 -18.74 -5.68
C ARG A 28 10.14 -17.27 -6.05
N PRO A 29 10.39 -16.88 -7.30
CA PRO A 29 10.05 -15.54 -7.76
C PRO A 29 8.54 -15.33 -7.78
N PRO A 30 8.06 -14.08 -7.66
CA PRO A 30 6.63 -13.80 -7.70
C PRO A 30 5.98 -14.17 -9.04
N GLY A 31 4.84 -14.86 -8.96
CA GLY A 31 4.06 -15.24 -10.15
C GLY A 31 3.19 -14.10 -10.68
N ASN A 32 2.62 -14.25 -11.89
CA ASN A 32 1.74 -13.25 -12.50
C ASN A 32 0.53 -12.89 -11.62
N ALA A 33 -0.03 -13.86 -10.90
CA ALA A 33 -1.12 -13.62 -9.95
C ALA A 33 -0.73 -12.65 -8.83
N GLN A 34 0.52 -12.70 -8.34
CA GLN A 34 1.01 -11.76 -7.34
C GLN A 34 1.16 -10.35 -7.91
N PHE A 35 1.52 -10.21 -9.19
CA PHE A 35 1.55 -8.90 -9.84
C PHE A 35 0.15 -8.32 -10.07
N TYR A 36 -0.83 -9.14 -10.46
CA TYR A 36 -2.21 -8.67 -10.53
C TYR A 36 -2.76 -8.25 -9.16
N TRP A 37 -2.39 -8.98 -8.11
CA TRP A 37 -2.73 -8.59 -6.74
C TRP A 37 -2.03 -7.29 -6.32
N ALA A 38 -0.74 -7.14 -6.63
CA ALA A 38 0.01 -5.91 -6.39
C ALA A 38 -0.62 -4.71 -7.11
N PHE A 39 -1.07 -4.90 -8.36
CA PHE A 39 -1.80 -3.88 -9.11
C PHE A 39 -3.13 -3.52 -8.44
N LEU A 40 -3.87 -4.50 -7.91
CA LEU A 40 -5.09 -4.26 -7.15
C LEU A 40 -4.82 -3.46 -5.87
N VAL A 41 -3.75 -3.78 -5.15
CA VAL A 41 -3.33 -3.00 -3.97
C VAL A 41 -3.04 -1.57 -4.36
N GLU A 42 -2.31 -1.37 -5.46
CA GLU A 42 -1.97 -0.03 -5.95
C GLU A 42 -3.22 0.78 -6.31
N LEU A 43 -4.18 0.16 -7.02
CA LEU A 43 -5.45 0.81 -7.33
C LEU A 43 -6.21 1.22 -6.06
N ALA A 44 -6.23 0.35 -5.05
CA ALA A 44 -6.90 0.63 -3.77
C ALA A 44 -6.22 1.80 -3.03
N VAL A 45 -4.89 1.86 -3.04
CA VAL A 45 -4.10 2.95 -2.47
C VAL A 45 -4.36 4.27 -3.21
N ILE A 46 -4.37 4.27 -4.55
CA ILE A 46 -4.69 5.45 -5.35
C ILE A 46 -6.10 5.98 -5.01
N VAL A 47 -7.10 5.09 -4.95
CA VAL A 47 -8.47 5.47 -4.57
C VAL A 47 -8.51 6.10 -3.18
N GLN A 48 -7.84 5.49 -2.20
CA GLN A 48 -7.71 6.05 -0.85
C GLN A 48 -7.04 7.42 -0.87
N SER A 49 -5.94 7.58 -1.61
CA SER A 49 -5.20 8.84 -1.71
C SER A 49 -6.06 9.95 -2.31
N VAL A 50 -6.79 9.67 -3.40
CA VAL A 50 -7.72 10.62 -4.03
C VAL A 50 -8.82 11.02 -3.05
N VAL A 51 -9.44 10.05 -2.35
CA VAL A 51 -10.46 10.33 -1.33
C VAL A 51 -9.90 11.20 -0.20
N GLY A 52 -8.68 10.92 0.26
CA GLY A 52 -7.99 11.71 1.28
C GLY A 52 -7.75 13.16 0.83
N PHE A 53 -7.22 13.37 -0.37
CA PHE A 53 -7.00 14.70 -0.93
C PHE A 53 -8.29 15.49 -1.12
N VAL A 54 -9.35 14.86 -1.64
CA VAL A 54 -10.66 15.48 -1.80
C VAL A 54 -11.27 15.85 -0.44
N SER A 55 -11.11 15.00 0.58
CA SER A 55 -11.57 15.27 1.95
C SER A 55 -10.90 16.53 2.53
N ILE A 56 -9.58 16.64 2.36
CA ILE A 56 -8.81 17.82 2.80
C ILE A 56 -9.29 19.07 2.05
N GLY A 57 -9.44 19.01 0.72
CA GLY A 57 -9.93 20.13 -0.08
C GLY A 57 -11.36 20.58 0.25
N ARG A 58 -12.18 19.69 0.83
CA ARG A 58 -13.52 19.98 1.34
C ARG A 58 -13.54 20.46 2.80
N GLY A 59 -12.38 20.76 3.39
CA GLY A 59 -12.27 21.22 4.78
C GLY A 59 -12.42 20.11 5.84
N HIS A 60 -12.52 18.85 5.44
CA HIS A 60 -12.59 17.69 6.35
C HIS A 60 -11.18 17.07 6.48
N GLY A 61 -10.23 17.92 6.86
CA GLY A 61 -8.83 17.56 7.02
C GLY A 61 -8.54 16.88 8.37
N PRO A 62 -7.46 16.11 8.47
CA PRO A 62 -6.99 15.51 9.71
C PRO A 62 -6.33 16.54 10.63
N ALA A 63 -6.06 16.14 11.88
CA ALA A 63 -5.37 16.96 12.88
C ALA A 63 -4.04 17.53 12.36
N GLU A 64 -3.25 16.73 11.64
CA GLU A 64 -2.01 17.16 10.99
C GLU A 64 -2.11 17.05 9.46
N THR A 65 -2.54 18.13 8.81
CA THR A 65 -2.78 18.12 7.35
C THR A 65 -1.49 17.95 6.53
N ALA A 66 -0.39 18.61 6.90
CA ALA A 66 0.87 18.52 6.15
C ALA A 66 1.47 17.09 6.18
N THR A 67 1.54 16.49 7.37
CA THR A 67 1.96 15.09 7.56
C THR A 67 1.12 14.16 6.71
N SER A 68 -0.20 14.33 6.78
CA SER A 68 -1.18 13.53 6.05
C SER A 68 -1.04 13.60 4.54
N ILE A 69 -0.79 14.78 3.98
CA ILE A 69 -0.47 14.95 2.55
C ILE A 69 0.77 14.15 2.16
N GLY A 70 1.82 14.19 2.99
CA GLY A 70 3.03 13.40 2.78
C GLY A 70 2.77 11.89 2.74
N TYR A 71 1.94 11.38 3.65
CA TYR A 71 1.56 9.97 3.65
C TYR A 71 0.73 9.60 2.41
N LEU A 72 -0.28 10.40 2.04
CA LEU A 72 -1.14 10.15 0.89
C LEU A 72 -0.36 10.18 -0.44
N ALA A 73 0.66 11.03 -0.56
CA ALA A 73 1.52 11.07 -1.74
C ALA A 73 2.53 9.92 -1.74
N GLY A 74 3.20 9.67 -0.61
CA GLY A 74 4.28 8.67 -0.52
C GLY A 74 3.79 7.24 -0.68
N ILE A 75 2.61 6.91 -0.15
CA ILE A 75 2.09 5.54 -0.16
C ILE A 75 1.85 5.00 -1.58
N VAL A 76 1.53 5.88 -2.54
CA VAL A 76 1.28 5.54 -3.96
C VAL A 76 2.56 5.08 -4.67
N VAL A 77 3.75 5.40 -4.14
CA VAL A 77 5.01 5.04 -4.82
C VAL A 77 5.49 3.63 -4.45
N LEU A 78 5.02 3.10 -3.32
CA LEU A 78 5.56 1.87 -2.73
C LEU A 78 5.32 0.63 -3.59
N MET A 79 4.06 0.40 -4.00
CA MET A 79 3.73 -0.80 -4.76
C MET A 79 4.24 -0.74 -6.21
N PRO A 80 4.21 0.39 -6.93
CA PRO A 80 4.80 0.50 -8.27
C PRO A 80 6.31 0.25 -8.25
N ALA A 81 7.02 0.76 -7.23
CA ALA A 81 8.44 0.48 -7.07
C ALA A 81 8.71 -1.02 -6.84
N ALA A 82 7.86 -1.69 -6.03
CA ALA A 82 7.97 -3.12 -5.80
C ALA A 82 7.66 -3.95 -7.06
N ILE A 83 6.62 -3.57 -7.81
CA ILE A 83 6.26 -4.19 -9.09
C ILE A 83 7.42 -4.04 -10.07
N TRP A 84 7.97 -2.83 -10.24
CA TRP A 84 9.13 -2.58 -11.09
C TRP A 84 10.28 -3.51 -10.68
N TRP A 85 10.64 -3.53 -9.40
CA TRP A 85 11.71 -4.38 -8.90
C TRP A 85 11.49 -5.85 -9.27
N GLY A 86 10.26 -6.35 -9.10
CA GLY A 86 9.94 -7.73 -9.45
C GLY A 86 9.91 -8.06 -10.94
N ILE A 87 9.77 -7.06 -11.81
CA ILE A 87 9.95 -7.22 -13.25
C ILE A 87 11.44 -7.24 -13.60
N SER A 88 12.23 -6.35 -12.99
CA SER A 88 13.69 -6.24 -13.23
C SER A 88 14.48 -7.43 -12.70
N ASP A 89 14.14 -7.94 -11.52
CA ASP A 89 14.81 -9.08 -10.90
C ASP A 89 13.82 -10.19 -10.56
N ARG A 90 13.99 -11.35 -11.22
CA ARG A 90 13.18 -12.56 -11.03
C ARG A 90 13.81 -13.53 -10.02
N SER A 91 14.33 -13.00 -8.92
CA SER A 91 14.89 -13.78 -7.80
C SER A 91 13.93 -13.90 -6.61
N ARG A 92 14.34 -14.66 -5.58
CA ARG A 92 13.61 -14.73 -4.30
C ARG A 92 13.49 -13.37 -3.60
N TYR A 93 14.40 -12.43 -3.89
CA TYR A 93 14.41 -11.11 -3.26
C TYR A 93 13.25 -10.23 -3.74
N SER A 94 12.72 -10.49 -4.94
CA SER A 94 11.50 -9.82 -5.42
C SER A 94 10.30 -10.07 -4.51
N GLY A 95 10.13 -11.29 -3.99
CA GLY A 95 9.08 -11.60 -3.01
C GLY A 95 9.25 -10.82 -1.70
N LEU A 96 10.50 -10.63 -1.26
CA LEU A 96 10.82 -9.85 -0.07
C LEU A 96 10.50 -8.36 -0.26
N VAL A 97 10.79 -7.80 -1.43
CA VAL A 97 10.44 -6.41 -1.75
C VAL A 97 8.92 -6.21 -1.77
N MET A 98 8.17 -7.13 -2.39
CA MET A 98 6.70 -7.11 -2.33
C MET A 98 6.16 -7.20 -0.89
N THR A 99 6.85 -7.97 -0.04
CA THR A 99 6.53 -8.07 1.39
C THR A 99 6.65 -6.72 2.08
N ILE A 100 7.82 -6.08 1.92
CA ILE A 100 8.13 -4.80 2.54
C ILE A 100 7.15 -3.72 2.07
N ALA A 101 6.85 -3.67 0.77
CA ALA A 101 5.88 -2.72 0.22
C ALA A 101 4.48 -2.94 0.81
N GLY A 102 4.00 -4.18 0.87
CA GLY A 102 2.70 -4.51 1.47
C GLY A 102 2.61 -4.12 2.95
N VAL A 103 3.65 -4.41 3.74
CA VAL A 103 3.71 -4.02 5.16
C VAL A 103 3.72 -2.50 5.32
N ALA A 104 4.55 -1.81 4.53
CA ALA A 104 4.64 -0.35 4.59
C ALA A 104 3.30 0.31 4.26
N ILE A 105 2.59 -0.16 3.21
CA ILE A 105 1.25 0.34 2.86
C ILE A 105 0.25 0.10 4.00
N ALA A 106 0.27 -1.08 4.64
CA ALA A 106 -0.61 -1.38 5.76
C ALA A 106 -0.35 -0.43 6.95
N VAL A 107 0.91 -0.24 7.34
CA VAL A 107 1.30 0.64 8.46
C VAL A 107 0.99 2.11 8.15
N MET A 108 1.31 2.58 6.94
CA MET A 108 0.99 3.94 6.53
C MET A 108 -0.52 4.20 6.49
N SER A 109 -1.31 3.20 6.06
CA SER A 109 -2.77 3.31 6.05
C SER A 109 -3.37 3.30 7.45
N LEU A 110 -2.80 2.54 8.39
CA LEU A 110 -3.14 2.61 9.81
C LEU A 110 -2.83 3.99 10.38
N ARG A 111 -1.65 4.54 10.07
CA ARG A 111 -1.25 5.88 10.53
C ARG A 111 -2.17 6.98 9.98
N LEU A 112 -2.56 6.88 8.71
CA LEU A 112 -3.57 7.75 8.10
C LEU A 112 -4.92 7.59 8.80
N LEU A 113 -5.33 6.38 9.18
CA LEU A 113 -6.59 6.18 9.90
C LEU A 113 -6.57 6.87 11.27
N GLU A 114 -5.47 6.74 12.02
CA GLU A 114 -5.29 7.41 13.32
C GLU A 114 -5.40 8.94 13.20
N LEU A 115 -4.72 9.53 12.22
CA LEU A 115 -4.70 10.99 12.01
C LEU A 115 -6.08 11.59 11.72
N TRP A 116 -7.03 10.79 11.21
CA TRP A 116 -8.40 11.20 10.89
C TRP A 116 -9.44 10.78 11.94
N SER A 117 -9.05 9.97 12.92
CA SER A 117 -9.95 9.48 13.96
C SER A 117 -9.93 10.33 15.23
N VAL A 118 -9.24 11.48 15.18
CA VAL A 118 -9.14 12.47 16.26
C VAL A 118 -10.25 13.51 16.12
#